data_AF-A0A351FQ41-F1
#
_entry.id   AF-A0A351FQ41-F1
#
_cell.length_a   1.000
_cell.length_b   1.000
_cell.length_c   1.000
_cell.angle_alpha   90.00
_cell.angle_beta   90.00
_cell.angle_gamma   90.00
#
_symmetry.space_group_name_H-M   'P 1'
#
loop_
_entity.id
_entity.type
_entity.pdbx_description
1 polymer ?
#
loop_
_entity_poly.entity_id
_entity_poly.type
_entity_poly.pdbx_seq_one_letter_code
_entity_poly.pdbx_strand_id
1 'polypeptide(L)'
;MCWSNKLIQVVVAFWLAWPGNLCQATETQPSGRAHAPPPNIILVMADDLGWSDLGCYGGEIDTPHIDALAAAGLRFTQFYNNSICGPTRASLLTGLYCQQVGHRGDRWNDPKDFQKCVTIGEVLQRAGYHTAIVGKWQGRDSALDRGFDRFFGPMCQGKISYFHEVVQNPYFLDRQRWEVPDDFYMTDAFSDYAEQFLQESLRGEAPFFLYVAHIAPHWPLHARERDIRKYRQRYRDRGWDAWRTQRFAQQRNLGLAPPAWQLAPRPPSVHAWEADKHPAWQAERMATYAAQVESIDRGLGRLMKLVDDAGQRDNTLVIFLSDNGAAPDGGTRPSASKFGFAAPEQQKRWRLDGVPIQGGSGPENLPGPADTFAA
;
A
#
# COMPACT_ATOMS: atom_id res chain seq x y z
N MET A 1 -1.12 31.12 1.74
CA MET A 1 -0.83 29.79 1.20
C MET A 1 -1.72 28.80 1.95
N CYS A 2 -2.81 28.35 1.33
CA CYS A 2 -3.81 27.50 1.97
C CYS A 2 -3.38 26.04 1.77
N TRP A 3 -2.94 25.39 2.85
CA TRP A 3 -2.57 23.97 2.84
C TRP A 3 -3.84 23.14 2.98
N SER A 4 -4.17 22.37 1.93
CA SER A 4 -5.25 21.40 1.96
C SER A 4 -4.79 20.14 2.68
N ASN A 5 -5.27 19.94 3.92
CA ASN A 5 -5.09 18.70 4.67
C ASN A 5 -5.68 17.51 3.87
N LYS A 6 -4.84 16.54 3.50
CA LYS A 6 -5.28 15.25 2.95
C LYS A 6 -5.32 14.24 4.11
N LEU A 7 -6.50 13.69 4.39
CA LEU A 7 -6.78 12.66 5.40
C LEU A 7 -6.45 11.27 4.83
N ILE A 8 -5.77 10.39 5.57
CA ILE A 8 -5.38 9.03 5.14
C ILE A 8 -5.66 7.99 6.24
N GLN A 9 -5.89 6.73 5.82
CA GLN A 9 -6.42 5.61 6.58
C GLN A 9 -5.34 4.91 7.42
N VAL A 10 -5.71 4.53 8.65
CA VAL A 10 -5.10 3.41 9.40
C VAL A 10 -6.20 2.50 9.90
N VAL A 11 -6.01 1.20 9.83
CA VAL A 11 -6.81 0.20 10.55
C VAL A 11 -5.90 -0.49 11.55
N VAL A 12 -6.29 -0.52 12.83
CA VAL A 12 -5.60 -1.29 13.88
C VAL A 12 -6.64 -2.16 14.59
N ALA A 13 -6.54 -3.49 14.49
CA ALA A 13 -7.39 -4.35 15.30
C ALA A 13 -6.75 -4.61 16.68
N PHE A 14 -7.52 -4.39 17.76
CA PHE A 14 -7.17 -4.81 19.12
C PHE A 14 -8.31 -5.66 19.68
N TRP A 15 -7.95 -6.81 20.25
CA TRP A 15 -8.89 -7.66 20.99
C TRP A 15 -8.56 -7.61 22.47
N LEU A 16 -9.50 -7.13 23.28
CA LEU A 16 -9.45 -7.23 24.74
C LEU A 16 -10.63 -8.08 25.19
N ALA A 17 -10.36 -9.32 25.61
CA ALA A 17 -11.36 -10.14 26.30
C ALA A 17 -11.49 -9.66 27.76
N TRP A 18 -12.70 -9.28 28.17
CA TRP A 18 -13.03 -8.92 29.55
C TRP A 18 -13.85 -10.05 30.20
N PRO A 19 -13.30 -10.86 31.12
CA PRO A 19 -14.10 -11.73 31.94
C PRO A 19 -14.57 -10.97 33.19
N GLY A 20 -15.85 -10.61 33.22
CA GLY A 20 -16.51 -10.17 34.43
C GLY A 20 -16.78 -11.37 35.33
N ASN A 21 -16.24 -11.36 36.55
CA ASN A 21 -16.86 -12.01 37.70
C ASN A 21 -16.34 -11.36 38.99
N LEU A 22 -17.27 -10.81 39.77
CA LEU A 22 -17.08 -10.39 41.14
C LEU A 22 -17.03 -11.64 42.03
N CYS A 23 -15.92 -11.89 42.71
CA CYS A 23 -15.88 -12.78 43.86
C CYS A 23 -14.85 -12.27 44.88
N GLN A 24 -15.23 -12.28 46.16
CA GLN A 24 -14.45 -11.80 47.28
C GLN A 24 -13.33 -12.77 47.70
N ALA A 25 -12.30 -12.18 48.30
CA ALA A 25 -11.44 -12.66 49.39
C ALA A 25 -10.06 -13.26 49.08
N THR A 26 -9.17 -12.95 50.03
CA THR A 26 -7.83 -13.47 50.36
C THR A 26 -6.63 -12.84 49.65
N GLU A 27 -5.74 -12.27 50.46
CA GLU A 27 -4.39 -11.83 50.10
C GLU A 27 -3.57 -13.01 49.60
N THR A 28 -3.67 -13.27 48.30
CA THR A 28 -2.65 -14.00 47.57
C THR A 28 -1.55 -13.01 47.20
N GLN A 29 -0.31 -13.35 47.59
CA GLN A 29 0.91 -12.73 47.07
C GLN A 29 0.76 -12.53 45.55
N PRO A 30 1.15 -11.38 44.97
CA PRO A 30 1.01 -11.17 43.54
C PRO A 30 1.89 -12.20 42.83
N SER A 31 1.29 -13.30 42.40
CA SER A 31 1.84 -14.14 41.36
C SER A 31 2.16 -13.17 40.23
N GLY A 32 3.44 -13.03 39.91
CA GLY A 32 3.89 -12.10 38.87
C GLY A 32 2.96 -12.25 37.68
N ARG A 33 2.37 -11.13 37.22
CA ARG A 33 1.58 -11.14 35.99
C ARG A 33 2.43 -11.87 34.97
N ALA A 34 2.00 -13.07 34.56
CA ALA A 34 2.60 -13.73 33.42
C ALA A 34 2.54 -12.68 32.32
N HIS A 35 3.71 -12.15 31.92
CA HIS A 35 3.75 -11.16 30.86
C HIS A 35 3.13 -11.86 29.66
N ALA A 36 2.02 -11.31 29.15
CA ALA A 36 1.41 -11.81 27.93
C ALA A 36 2.52 -11.93 26.87
N PRO A 37 2.52 -13.02 26.07
CA PRO A 37 3.54 -13.22 25.07
C PRO A 37 3.62 -11.97 24.17
N PRO A 38 4.82 -11.59 23.70
CA PRO A 38 4.95 -10.50 22.74
C PRO A 38 4.04 -10.76 21.53
N PRO A 39 3.31 -9.75 21.03
CA PRO A 39 2.43 -9.94 19.90
C PRO A 39 3.23 -10.09 18.61
N ASN A 40 2.72 -10.87 17.67
CA ASN A 40 3.15 -10.80 16.29
C ASN A 40 2.67 -9.47 15.67
N ILE A 41 3.36 -9.01 14.63
CA ILE A 41 3.04 -7.75 13.95
C ILE A 41 3.03 -7.97 12.44
N ILE A 42 1.90 -7.65 11.80
CA ILE A 42 1.79 -7.53 10.34
C ILE A 42 1.48 -6.07 10.03
N LEU A 43 2.38 -5.43 9.29
CA LEU A 43 2.23 -4.07 8.81
C LEU A 43 2.06 -4.08 7.30
N VAL A 44 0.91 -3.67 6.80
CA VAL A 44 0.62 -3.59 5.36
C VAL A 44 0.50 -2.12 4.96
N MET A 45 1.28 -1.73 3.95
CA MET A 45 1.27 -0.37 3.42
C MET A 45 0.97 -0.38 1.92
N ALA A 46 -0.09 0.32 1.52
CA ALA A 46 -0.40 0.64 0.13
C ALA A 46 0.22 1.99 -0.30
N ASP A 47 0.60 2.10 -1.56
CA ASP A 47 1.25 3.30 -2.14
C ASP A 47 0.23 4.10 -2.96
N ASP A 48 -0.06 5.34 -2.57
CA ASP A 48 -1.07 6.21 -3.21
C ASP A 48 -2.55 5.74 -3.11
N LEU A 49 -2.92 4.95 -2.10
CA LEU A 49 -4.31 4.55 -1.88
C LEU A 49 -5.16 5.72 -1.34
N GLY A 50 -6.33 5.97 -1.94
CA GLY A 50 -7.22 7.05 -1.53
C GLY A 50 -8.04 6.73 -0.27
N TRP A 51 -8.35 7.80 0.48
CA TRP A 51 -9.06 7.69 1.77
C TRP A 51 -10.46 7.05 1.68
N SER A 52 -11.11 7.11 0.52
CA SER A 52 -12.46 6.59 0.32
C SER A 52 -12.49 5.46 -0.72
N ASP A 53 -11.39 4.75 -0.92
CA ASP A 53 -11.31 3.66 -1.90
C ASP A 53 -11.76 2.31 -1.33
N LEU A 54 -11.49 2.07 -0.04
CA LEU A 54 -11.88 0.86 0.68
C LEU A 54 -13.35 0.90 1.09
N GLY A 55 -14.04 -0.24 1.05
CA GLY A 55 -15.45 -0.35 1.46
C GLY A 55 -15.71 0.14 2.89
N CYS A 56 -14.85 -0.22 3.83
CA CYS A 56 -14.89 0.22 5.22
C CYS A 56 -14.62 1.73 5.42
N TYR A 57 -14.22 2.45 4.37
CA TYR A 57 -14.12 3.91 4.32
C TYR A 57 -15.06 4.56 3.29
N GLY A 58 -16.08 3.84 2.83
CA GLY A 58 -17.14 4.33 1.94
C GLY A 58 -16.91 4.12 0.45
N GLY A 59 -15.85 3.40 0.09
CA GLY A 59 -15.52 3.06 -1.29
C GLY A 59 -16.37 1.93 -1.88
N GLU A 60 -16.29 1.80 -3.19
CA GLU A 60 -16.98 0.77 -3.99
C GLU A 60 -16.05 -0.32 -4.52
N ILE A 61 -14.75 -0.25 -4.27
CA ILE A 61 -13.80 -1.27 -4.72
C ILE A 61 -14.01 -2.51 -3.86
N ASP A 62 -13.90 -3.71 -4.46
CA ASP A 62 -14.16 -4.95 -3.74
C ASP A 62 -12.96 -5.25 -2.82
N THR A 63 -13.06 -4.85 -1.55
CA THR A 63 -12.02 -5.05 -0.51
C THR A 63 -12.52 -5.81 0.73
N PRO A 64 -13.14 -7.00 0.56
CA PRO A 64 -13.79 -7.70 1.66
C PRO A 64 -12.85 -8.09 2.81
N HIS A 65 -11.55 -8.33 2.55
CA HIS A 65 -10.62 -8.76 3.59
C HIS A 65 -10.14 -7.59 4.46
N ILE A 66 -9.84 -6.45 3.85
CA ILE A 66 -9.54 -5.21 4.58
C ILE A 66 -10.79 -4.73 5.33
N ASP A 67 -11.97 -4.86 4.73
CA ASP A 67 -13.23 -4.50 5.37
C ASP A 67 -13.52 -5.40 6.59
N ALA A 68 -13.27 -6.71 6.49
CA ALA A 68 -13.38 -7.63 7.61
C ALA A 68 -12.38 -7.31 8.72
N LEU A 69 -11.13 -6.96 8.39
CA LEU A 69 -10.15 -6.50 9.36
C LEU A 69 -10.63 -5.24 10.09
N ALA A 70 -11.19 -4.28 9.35
CA ALA A 70 -11.70 -3.04 9.92
C ALA A 70 -12.96 -3.23 10.76
N ALA A 71 -13.85 -4.14 10.39
CA ALA A 71 -15.05 -4.49 11.16
C ALA A 71 -14.69 -5.20 12.48
N ALA A 72 -13.63 -5.99 12.47
CA ALA A 72 -13.07 -6.66 13.63
C ALA A 72 -12.10 -5.79 14.46
N GLY A 73 -11.86 -4.55 14.06
CA GLY A 73 -10.82 -3.70 14.62
C GLY A 73 -11.23 -2.24 14.79
N LEU A 74 -10.22 -1.37 14.81
CA LEU A 74 -10.38 0.08 14.89
C LEU A 74 -10.03 0.72 13.55
N ARG A 75 -10.82 1.72 13.17
CA ARG A 75 -10.56 2.59 12.02
C ARG A 75 -10.15 3.98 12.51
N PHE A 76 -9.14 4.57 11.88
CA PHE A 76 -8.66 5.90 12.20
C PHE A 76 -9.12 6.88 11.13
N THR A 77 -9.86 7.91 11.55
CA THR A 77 -10.27 9.04 10.70
C THR A 77 -9.33 10.24 10.83
N GLN A 78 -8.34 10.16 11.72
CA GLN A 78 -7.36 11.21 12.04
C GLN A 78 -5.96 10.59 12.19
N PHE A 79 -5.50 9.89 11.16
CA PHE A 79 -4.12 9.44 11.03
C PHE A 79 -3.42 10.25 9.94
N TYR A 80 -2.18 10.65 10.20
CA TYR A 80 -1.43 11.53 9.32
C TYR A 80 -0.08 10.92 8.98
N ASN A 81 0.22 10.93 7.69
CA ASN A 81 1.52 10.60 7.13
C ASN A 81 2.13 11.86 6.48
N ASN A 82 3.27 11.72 5.82
CA ASN A 82 3.80 12.79 4.99
C ASN A 82 3.08 12.80 3.63
N SER A 83 3.19 13.90 2.89
CA SER A 83 2.47 14.06 1.62
C SER A 83 3.01 13.22 0.44
N ILE A 84 4.09 12.45 0.64
CA ILE A 84 4.78 11.64 -0.38
C ILE A 84 5.38 10.38 0.28
N CYS A 85 5.44 9.29 -0.50
CA CYS A 85 5.84 7.95 -0.08
C CYS A 85 7.18 7.88 0.67
N GLY A 86 8.25 8.44 0.11
CA GLY A 86 9.60 8.35 0.67
C GLY A 86 9.73 8.91 2.09
N PRO A 87 9.28 10.15 2.35
CA PRO A 87 9.17 10.72 3.69
C PRO A 87 8.33 9.90 4.67
N THR A 88 7.17 9.37 4.24
CA THR A 88 6.32 8.56 5.11
C THR A 88 7.02 7.28 5.54
N ARG A 89 7.63 6.56 4.60
CA ARG A 89 8.36 5.31 4.89
C ARG A 89 9.54 5.56 5.82
N ALA A 90 10.25 6.67 5.64
CA ALA A 90 11.29 7.12 6.56
C ALA A 90 10.76 7.32 7.99
N SER A 91 9.66 8.07 8.15
CA SER A 91 9.07 8.31 9.47
C SER A 91 8.48 7.04 10.09
N LEU A 92 7.82 6.20 9.30
CA LEU A 92 7.25 4.94 9.76
C LEU A 92 8.34 4.00 10.32
N LEU A 93 9.44 3.84 9.59
CA LEU A 93 10.49 2.90 9.97
C LEU A 93 11.36 3.39 11.13
N THR A 94 11.35 4.68 11.47
CA THR A 94 12.32 5.25 12.43
C THR A 94 11.66 5.98 13.61
N GLY A 95 10.38 6.34 13.50
CA GLY A 95 9.72 7.22 14.47
C GLY A 95 10.18 8.69 14.41
N LEU A 96 11.01 9.06 13.43
CA LEU A 96 11.59 10.40 13.29
C LEU A 96 10.91 11.20 12.16
N TYR A 97 11.08 12.52 12.16
CA TYR A 97 10.78 13.32 10.99
C TYR A 97 11.74 12.96 9.84
N CYS A 98 11.25 12.96 8.60
CA CYS A 98 12.04 12.51 7.45
C CYS A 98 13.34 13.33 7.26
N GLN A 99 13.35 14.60 7.64
CA GLN A 99 14.53 15.46 7.59
C GLN A 99 15.65 14.97 8.51
N GLN A 100 15.31 14.33 9.63
CA GLN A 100 16.27 13.77 10.59
C GLN A 100 16.97 12.52 10.04
N VAL A 101 16.35 11.80 9.10
CA VAL A 101 16.96 10.67 8.39
C VAL A 101 17.70 11.09 7.12
N GLY A 102 17.91 12.41 6.94
CA GLY A 102 18.62 12.97 5.78
C GLY A 102 17.76 13.20 4.55
N HIS A 103 16.43 13.06 4.64
CA HIS A 103 15.51 13.33 3.54
C HIS A 103 15.21 14.84 3.45
N ARG A 104 15.78 15.54 2.47
CA ARG A 104 15.69 17.02 2.36
C ARG A 104 14.39 17.54 1.75
N GLY A 105 13.58 16.66 1.16
CA GLY A 105 12.27 17.00 0.59
C GLY A 105 12.32 17.67 -0.78
N ASP A 106 13.48 17.61 -1.44
CA ASP A 106 13.71 18.07 -2.81
C ASP A 106 13.90 16.90 -3.79
N ARG A 107 14.23 15.71 -3.28
CA ARG A 107 14.44 14.47 -4.05
C ARG A 107 13.78 13.27 -3.39
N TRP A 108 12.49 13.09 -3.66
CA TRP A 108 11.64 12.09 -2.98
C TRP A 108 12.02 10.63 -3.23
N ASN A 109 12.69 10.36 -4.36
CA ASN A 109 13.14 9.02 -4.75
C ASN A 109 14.59 8.72 -4.36
N ASP A 110 15.31 9.67 -3.74
CA ASP A 110 16.68 9.42 -3.30
C ASP A 110 16.67 8.31 -2.22
N PRO A 111 17.63 7.37 -2.26
CA PRO A 111 17.70 6.30 -1.27
C PRO A 111 17.97 6.85 0.14
N LYS A 112 17.25 6.28 1.11
CA LYS A 112 17.19 6.74 2.51
C LYS A 112 18.43 6.24 3.25
N ASP A 113 19.02 7.13 4.03
CA ASP A 113 20.28 6.90 4.74
C ASP A 113 20.00 6.41 6.17
N PHE A 114 19.60 5.14 6.29
CA PHE A 114 19.25 4.55 7.57
C PHE A 114 20.46 4.30 8.49
N GLN A 115 21.70 4.53 8.05
CA GLN A 115 22.89 4.51 8.93
C GLN A 115 22.85 5.57 10.03
N LYS A 116 22.01 6.60 9.87
CA LYS A 116 21.89 7.74 10.80
C LYS A 116 20.87 7.55 11.91
N CYS A 117 20.13 6.45 11.89
CA CYS A 117 19.02 6.19 12.80
C CYS A 117 18.90 4.69 13.08
N VAL A 118 18.13 4.33 14.10
CA VAL A 118 17.73 2.95 14.33
C VAL A 118 16.35 2.74 13.73
N THR A 119 16.18 1.68 12.96
CA THR A 119 14.90 1.29 12.38
C THR A 119 14.08 0.39 13.32
N ILE A 120 12.76 0.35 13.13
CA ILE A 120 11.87 -0.58 13.83
C ILE A 120 12.28 -2.04 13.61
N GLY A 121 12.80 -2.38 12.43
CA GLY A 121 13.39 -3.69 12.14
C GLY A 121 14.55 -4.00 13.10
N GLU A 122 15.52 -3.10 13.22
CA GLU A 122 16.67 -3.29 14.13
C GLU A 122 16.24 -3.40 15.60
N VAL A 123 15.23 -2.64 16.02
CA VAL A 123 14.68 -2.73 17.38
C VAL A 123 14.02 -4.09 17.62
N LEU A 124 13.14 -4.53 16.71
CA LEU A 124 12.39 -5.78 16.87
C LEU A 124 13.29 -7.01 16.71
N GLN A 125 14.23 -7.00 15.76
CA GLN A 125 15.21 -8.08 15.59
C GLN A 125 16.05 -8.25 16.87
N ARG A 126 16.53 -7.16 17.48
CA ARG A 126 17.25 -7.21 18.76
C ARG A 126 16.39 -7.69 19.92
N ALA A 127 15.07 -7.50 19.84
CA ALA A 127 14.11 -8.02 20.81
C ALA A 127 13.73 -9.50 20.56
N GLY A 128 14.34 -10.15 19.57
CA GLY A 128 14.13 -11.57 19.28
C GLY A 128 12.99 -11.86 18.31
N TYR A 129 12.50 -10.86 17.57
CA TYR A 129 11.50 -11.08 16.54
C TYR A 129 12.14 -11.65 15.27
N HIS A 130 11.43 -12.55 14.59
CA HIS A 130 11.67 -12.82 13.18
C HIS A 130 11.16 -11.65 12.35
N THR A 131 12.06 -11.03 11.59
CA THR A 131 11.76 -9.79 10.87
C THR A 131 11.80 -10.02 9.37
N ALA A 132 10.75 -9.64 8.67
CA ALA A 132 10.64 -9.84 7.23
C ALA A 132 10.03 -8.61 6.55
N ILE A 133 10.53 -8.28 5.38
CA ILE A 133 9.93 -7.25 4.51
C ILE A 133 9.74 -7.77 3.09
N VAL A 134 8.57 -7.49 2.53
CA VAL A 134 8.35 -7.61 1.09
C VAL A 134 8.00 -6.26 0.49
N GLY A 135 8.47 -5.99 -0.72
CA GLY A 135 8.09 -4.81 -1.50
C GLY A 135 9.11 -3.68 -1.49
N LYS A 136 8.59 -2.44 -1.49
CA LYS A 136 9.35 -1.20 -1.70
C LYS A 136 10.23 -0.87 -0.50
N TRP A 137 11.55 -1.03 -0.68
CA TRP A 137 12.53 -0.72 0.37
C TRP A 137 12.98 0.75 0.40
N GLN A 138 13.62 1.23 -0.68
CA GLN A 138 14.17 2.59 -0.80
C GLN A 138 15.27 2.99 0.20
N GLY A 139 15.98 2.04 0.81
CA GLY A 139 17.21 2.32 1.56
C GLY A 139 18.45 2.40 0.65
N ARG A 140 19.51 3.06 1.15
CA ARG A 140 20.87 3.00 0.55
C ARG A 140 21.51 1.62 0.70
N ASP A 141 21.32 1.02 1.87
CA ASP A 141 21.82 -0.31 2.22
C ASP A 141 20.74 -1.38 2.01
N SER A 142 21.11 -2.66 2.13
CA SER A 142 20.14 -3.75 2.12
C SER A 142 19.19 -3.64 3.33
N ALA A 143 17.94 -4.05 3.15
CA ALA A 143 17.01 -4.23 4.27
C ALA A 143 17.58 -5.20 5.32
N LEU A 144 18.39 -6.17 4.90
CA LEU A 144 19.04 -7.12 5.80
C LEU A 144 20.09 -6.49 6.71
N ASP A 145 20.66 -5.36 6.31
CA ASP A 145 21.59 -4.58 7.13
C ASP A 145 20.85 -3.61 8.07
N ARG A 146 19.50 -3.59 8.01
CA ARG A 146 18.59 -2.71 8.74
C ARG A 146 17.51 -3.50 9.48
N GLY A 147 17.91 -4.64 10.03
CA GLY A 147 17.11 -5.40 10.98
C GLY A 147 15.93 -6.15 10.37
N PHE A 148 16.09 -6.61 9.13
CA PHE A 148 15.21 -7.61 8.55
C PHE A 148 16.00 -8.90 8.31
N ASP A 149 15.47 -10.05 8.72
CA ASP A 149 16.07 -11.36 8.45
C ASP A 149 15.79 -11.83 7.03
N ARG A 150 14.61 -11.47 6.50
CA ARG A 150 14.17 -11.78 5.13
C ARG A 150 13.80 -10.53 4.35
N PHE A 151 14.15 -10.51 3.07
CA PHE A 151 13.76 -9.45 2.14
C PHE A 151 13.33 -10.03 0.78
N PHE A 152 12.21 -9.56 0.25
CA PHE A 152 11.89 -9.75 -1.16
C PHE A 152 11.39 -8.45 -1.78
N GLY A 153 11.98 -8.02 -2.89
CA GLY A 153 11.44 -6.91 -3.67
C GLY A 153 12.49 -6.03 -4.30
N PRO A 154 12.06 -4.92 -4.92
CA PRO A 154 12.96 -3.98 -5.55
C PRO A 154 13.54 -2.98 -4.54
N MET A 155 14.75 -2.50 -4.83
CA MET A 155 15.31 -1.35 -4.09
C MET A 155 14.50 -0.06 -4.31
N CYS A 156 13.70 0.00 -5.38
CA CYS A 156 12.73 1.05 -5.68
C CYS A 156 13.35 2.46 -5.77
N GLN A 157 14.48 2.54 -6.48
CA GLN A 157 15.25 3.77 -6.72
C GLN A 157 15.00 4.37 -8.12
N GLY A 158 14.09 3.77 -8.89
CA GLY A 158 13.76 4.17 -10.25
C GLY A 158 12.27 4.04 -10.54
N LYS A 159 11.92 4.12 -11.83
CA LYS A 159 10.56 3.81 -12.31
C LYS A 159 10.23 2.34 -12.07
N ILE A 160 8.96 1.98 -12.09
CA ILE A 160 8.48 0.63 -11.76
C ILE A 160 7.53 0.10 -12.83
N SER A 161 7.56 -1.20 -13.09
CA SER A 161 6.57 -1.92 -13.88
C SER A 161 6.01 -3.04 -13.02
N TYR A 162 4.71 -3.31 -13.10
CA TYR A 162 4.10 -4.41 -12.36
C TYR A 162 4.35 -5.78 -13.00
N PHE A 163 4.77 -5.82 -14.28
CA PHE A 163 4.90 -7.08 -15.02
C PHE A 163 6.34 -7.44 -15.40
N HIS A 164 7.24 -6.46 -15.42
CA HIS A 164 8.61 -6.69 -15.89
C HIS A 164 9.63 -5.97 -15.02
N GLU A 165 10.85 -6.45 -15.07
CA GLU A 165 11.98 -5.70 -14.55
C GLU A 165 12.29 -4.48 -15.44
N VAL A 166 12.72 -3.41 -14.79
CA VAL A 166 13.07 -2.15 -15.43
C VAL A 166 14.43 -1.67 -14.98
N VAL A 167 15.06 -0.87 -15.82
CA VAL A 167 16.39 -0.31 -15.57
C VAL A 167 16.42 0.45 -14.23
N GLN A 168 17.52 0.28 -13.49
CA GLN A 168 17.74 0.89 -12.16
C GLN A 168 16.75 0.45 -11.08
N ASN A 169 16.03 -0.65 -11.29
CA ASN A 169 15.13 -1.20 -10.28
C ASN A 169 15.21 -2.72 -10.12
N PRO A 170 16.40 -3.27 -9.80
CA PRO A 170 16.57 -4.71 -9.63
C PRO A 170 15.80 -5.24 -8.42
N TYR A 171 15.33 -6.47 -8.56
CA TYR A 171 14.72 -7.28 -7.49
C TYR A 171 15.77 -8.13 -6.77
N PHE A 172 15.56 -8.31 -5.48
CA PHE A 172 16.36 -9.22 -4.67
C PHE A 172 15.46 -10.15 -3.87
N LEU A 173 15.94 -11.39 -3.70
CA LEU A 173 15.54 -12.27 -2.63
C LEU A 173 16.73 -12.33 -1.68
N ASP A 174 16.56 -11.74 -0.50
CA ASP A 174 17.60 -11.51 0.48
C ASP A 174 18.79 -10.74 -0.16
N ARG A 175 19.98 -11.35 -0.22
CA ARG A 175 21.17 -10.76 -0.89
C ARG A 175 21.30 -11.17 -2.34
N GLN A 176 20.48 -12.10 -2.81
CA GLN A 176 20.60 -12.67 -4.15
C GLN A 176 19.76 -11.89 -5.13
N ARG A 177 20.36 -11.59 -6.29
CA ARG A 177 19.62 -11.00 -7.40
C ARG A 177 18.52 -11.98 -7.83
N TRP A 178 17.30 -11.48 -7.94
CA TRP A 178 16.13 -12.28 -8.29
C TRP A 178 15.64 -11.96 -9.69
N GLU A 179 15.56 -12.97 -10.56
CA GLU A 179 15.12 -12.80 -11.94
C GLU A 179 13.60 -12.78 -12.02
N VAL A 180 13.06 -11.77 -12.71
CA VAL A 180 11.62 -11.59 -12.89
C VAL A 180 11.12 -12.58 -13.95
N PRO A 181 10.19 -13.50 -13.63
CA PRO A 181 9.63 -14.46 -14.59
C PRO A 181 8.64 -13.80 -15.56
N ASP A 182 8.32 -14.50 -16.66
CA ASP A 182 7.46 -13.96 -17.73
C ASP A 182 6.00 -13.68 -17.29
N ASP A 183 5.46 -14.48 -16.36
CA ASP A 183 4.07 -14.35 -15.88
C ASP A 183 3.92 -13.46 -14.63
N PHE A 184 5.01 -12.78 -14.27
CA PHE A 184 5.14 -11.97 -13.07
C PHE A 184 4.05 -10.91 -12.97
N TYR A 185 3.52 -10.76 -11.76
CA TYR A 185 2.78 -9.57 -11.37
C TYR A 185 3.22 -9.18 -9.97
N MET A 186 3.74 -7.96 -9.83
CA MET A 186 4.45 -7.48 -8.65
C MET A 186 3.64 -7.64 -7.36
N THR A 187 2.35 -7.27 -7.37
CA THR A 187 1.50 -7.36 -6.18
C THR A 187 1.22 -8.81 -5.76
N ASP A 188 1.05 -9.72 -6.74
CA ASP A 188 0.90 -11.16 -6.47
C ASP A 188 2.21 -11.70 -5.89
N ALA A 189 3.36 -11.37 -6.49
CA ALA A 189 4.67 -11.82 -6.03
C ALA A 189 5.01 -11.32 -4.61
N PHE A 190 4.70 -10.07 -4.26
CA PHE A 190 4.85 -9.59 -2.88
C PHE A 190 3.97 -10.40 -1.93
N SER A 191 2.75 -10.72 -2.32
CA SER A 191 1.84 -11.51 -1.50
C SER A 191 2.34 -12.96 -1.34
N ASP A 192 2.85 -13.58 -2.40
CA ASP A 192 3.39 -14.95 -2.37
C ASP A 192 4.63 -15.05 -1.44
N TYR A 193 5.56 -14.10 -1.53
CA TYR A 193 6.71 -14.08 -0.62
C TYR A 193 6.35 -13.66 0.81
N ALA A 194 5.34 -12.81 0.99
CA ALA A 194 4.83 -12.49 2.34
C ALA A 194 4.27 -13.74 3.02
N GLU A 195 3.50 -14.56 2.29
CA GLU A 195 3.02 -15.85 2.79
C GLU A 195 4.17 -16.80 3.09
N GLN A 196 5.17 -16.89 2.21
CA GLN A 196 6.34 -17.72 2.45
C GLN A 196 7.05 -17.32 3.75
N PHE A 197 7.37 -16.03 3.91
CA PHE A 197 8.08 -15.53 5.10
C PHE A 197 7.24 -15.65 6.37
N LEU A 198 5.93 -15.48 6.27
CA LEU A 198 5.00 -15.70 7.37
C LEU A 198 4.97 -17.18 7.78
N GLN A 199 4.86 -18.10 6.83
CA GLN A 199 4.88 -19.55 7.09
C GLN A 199 6.18 -19.99 7.75
N GLU A 200 7.32 -19.44 7.32
CA GLU A 200 8.62 -19.70 7.97
C GLU A 200 8.61 -19.20 9.42
N SER A 201 8.12 -18.00 9.66
CA SER A 201 8.02 -17.41 11.00
C SER A 201 7.10 -18.20 11.92
N LEU A 202 5.96 -18.67 11.40
CA LEU A 202 4.96 -19.46 12.14
C LEU A 202 5.46 -20.87 12.54
N ARG A 203 6.59 -21.35 12.00
CA ARG A 203 7.19 -22.63 12.44
C ARG A 203 7.99 -22.50 13.74
N GLY A 204 8.38 -21.28 14.11
CA GLY A 204 9.12 -20.98 15.34
C GLY A 204 8.20 -20.57 16.49
N GLU A 205 8.78 -20.43 17.67
CA GLU A 205 8.10 -19.89 18.86
C GLU A 205 8.32 -18.37 19.04
N ALA A 206 9.30 -17.80 18.34
CA ALA A 206 9.60 -16.38 18.40
C ALA A 206 8.49 -15.55 17.72
N PRO A 207 8.15 -14.36 18.25
CA PRO A 207 7.20 -13.47 17.61
C PRO A 207 7.76 -12.98 16.26
N PHE A 208 6.89 -12.51 15.37
CA PHE A 208 7.31 -12.02 14.06
C PHE A 208 6.88 -10.58 13.76
N PHE A 209 7.65 -9.91 12.92
CA PHE A 209 7.32 -8.65 12.30
C PHE A 209 7.41 -8.79 10.78
N LEU A 210 6.25 -8.79 10.12
CA LEU A 210 6.14 -8.82 8.67
C LEU A 210 5.69 -7.46 8.16
N TYR A 211 6.55 -6.79 7.38
CA TYR A 211 6.22 -5.55 6.71
C TYR A 211 5.96 -5.78 5.21
N VAL A 212 4.70 -5.66 4.80
CA VAL A 212 4.24 -5.78 3.42
C VAL A 212 4.13 -4.38 2.81
N ALA A 213 5.21 -3.92 2.20
CA ALA A 213 5.38 -2.59 1.65
C ALA A 213 4.98 -2.53 0.16
N HIS A 214 3.69 -2.67 -0.14
CA HIS A 214 3.21 -2.64 -1.52
C HIS A 214 3.62 -1.36 -2.26
N ILE A 215 3.72 -1.51 -3.59
CA ILE A 215 3.78 -0.40 -4.55
C ILE A 215 2.39 -0.18 -5.17
N ALA A 216 1.49 -1.16 -5.20
CA ALA A 216 0.10 -0.90 -5.59
C ALA A 216 -0.61 0.02 -4.57
N PRO A 217 -1.57 0.86 -5.01
CA PRO A 217 -2.01 1.09 -6.40
C PRO A 217 -1.30 2.25 -7.15
N HIS A 218 -0.03 2.54 -6.84
CA HIS A 218 0.77 3.56 -7.54
C HIS A 218 0.86 3.29 -9.06
N TRP A 219 1.12 4.33 -9.83
CA TRP A 219 1.31 4.24 -11.29
C TRP A 219 2.65 3.55 -11.67
N PRO A 220 2.81 2.96 -12.86
CA PRO A 220 1.83 2.84 -13.94
C PRO A 220 0.60 2.04 -13.52
N LEU A 221 -0.56 2.42 -14.05
CA LEU A 221 -1.79 1.67 -13.83
C LEU A 221 -1.71 0.37 -14.62
N HIS A 222 -1.30 -0.69 -13.93
CA HIS A 222 -1.10 -2.03 -14.46
C HIS A 222 -1.84 -3.02 -13.59
N ALA A 223 -2.65 -3.88 -14.21
CA ALA A 223 -3.32 -4.97 -13.53
C ALA A 223 -3.63 -6.08 -14.53
N ARG A 224 -3.84 -7.30 -14.04
CA ARG A 224 -4.20 -8.42 -14.91
C ARG A 224 -5.59 -8.16 -15.51
N GLU A 225 -5.72 -8.40 -16.82
CA GLU A 225 -6.97 -8.21 -17.58
C GLU A 225 -8.21 -8.86 -16.93
N ARG A 226 -8.03 -10.06 -16.36
CA ARG A 226 -9.09 -10.79 -15.64
C ARG A 226 -9.65 -10.04 -14.43
N ASP A 227 -8.86 -9.16 -13.83
CA ASP A 227 -9.25 -8.37 -12.66
C ASP A 227 -9.81 -7.00 -13.11
N ILE A 228 -9.19 -6.35 -14.12
CA ILE A 228 -9.69 -5.09 -14.69
C ILE A 228 -11.13 -5.22 -15.20
N ARG A 229 -11.41 -6.31 -15.93
CA ARG A 229 -12.71 -6.49 -16.60
C ARG A 229 -13.91 -6.51 -15.65
N LYS A 230 -13.72 -6.84 -14.37
CA LYS A 230 -14.77 -6.85 -13.34
C LYS A 230 -15.32 -5.44 -13.09
N TYR A 231 -14.47 -4.43 -13.23
CA TYR A 231 -14.77 -3.04 -12.88
C TYR A 231 -15.16 -2.16 -14.05
N ARG A 232 -14.83 -2.56 -15.29
CA ARG A 232 -15.04 -1.71 -16.47
C ARG A 232 -16.47 -1.18 -16.59
N GLN A 233 -17.45 -2.06 -16.46
CA GLN A 233 -18.86 -1.63 -16.57
C GLN A 233 -19.23 -0.66 -15.45
N ARG A 234 -18.82 -0.97 -14.20
CA ARG A 234 -19.06 -0.14 -13.01
C ARG A 234 -18.60 1.31 -13.22
N TYR A 235 -17.41 1.52 -13.77
CA TYR A 235 -16.86 2.87 -13.99
C TYR A 235 -17.26 3.50 -15.33
N ARG A 236 -17.73 2.72 -16.31
CA ARG A 236 -18.35 3.28 -17.53
C ARG A 236 -19.73 3.86 -17.24
N ASP A 237 -20.49 3.22 -16.36
CA ASP A 237 -21.86 3.64 -16.02
C ASP A 237 -21.90 4.88 -15.12
N ARG A 238 -20.79 5.20 -14.43
CA ARG A 238 -20.72 6.30 -13.47
C ARG A 238 -19.37 6.99 -13.50
N GLY A 239 -19.39 8.32 -13.64
CA GLY A 239 -18.21 9.17 -13.62
C GLY A 239 -17.75 9.60 -12.22
N TRP A 240 -16.59 10.27 -12.17
CA TRP A 240 -15.99 10.71 -10.90
C TRP A 240 -16.88 11.64 -10.07
N ASP A 241 -17.74 12.47 -10.68
CA ASP A 241 -18.64 13.36 -9.91
C ASP A 241 -19.70 12.55 -9.14
N ALA A 242 -20.22 11.48 -9.77
CA ALA A 242 -21.19 10.57 -9.16
C ALA A 242 -20.53 9.71 -8.07
N TRP A 243 -19.36 9.11 -8.35
CA TRP A 243 -18.61 8.33 -7.35
C TRP A 243 -18.20 9.17 -6.16
N ARG A 244 -17.73 10.39 -6.38
CA ARG A 244 -17.39 11.34 -5.32
C ARG A 244 -18.57 11.62 -4.39
N THR A 245 -19.76 11.82 -4.95
CA THR A 245 -20.99 12.03 -4.19
C THR A 245 -21.39 10.77 -3.41
N GLN A 246 -21.32 9.61 -4.07
CA GLN A 246 -21.63 8.31 -3.45
C GLN A 246 -20.68 7.99 -2.30
N ARG A 247 -19.36 8.11 -2.49
CA ARG A 247 -18.35 7.83 -1.47
C ARG A 247 -18.56 8.68 -0.23
N PHE A 248 -18.84 9.97 -0.41
CA PHE A 248 -19.12 10.86 0.72
C PHE A 248 -20.44 10.53 1.43
N ALA A 249 -21.49 10.17 0.69
CA ALA A 249 -22.73 9.69 1.28
C ALA A 249 -22.49 8.41 2.10
N GLN A 250 -21.66 7.48 1.61
CA GLN A 250 -21.31 6.27 2.36
C GLN A 250 -20.44 6.56 3.57
N GLN A 251 -19.48 7.48 3.48
CA GLN A 251 -18.71 7.92 4.65
C GLN A 251 -19.61 8.51 5.73
N ARG A 252 -20.67 9.24 5.36
CA ARG A 252 -21.67 9.72 6.31
C ARG A 252 -22.49 8.59 6.93
N ASN A 253 -22.93 7.63 6.11
CA ASN A 253 -23.67 6.45 6.58
C ASN A 253 -22.84 5.61 7.57
N LEU A 254 -21.53 5.52 7.33
CA LEU A 254 -20.57 4.80 8.17
C LEU A 254 -20.14 5.59 9.42
N GLY A 255 -20.63 6.82 9.61
CA GLY A 255 -20.26 7.68 10.73
C GLY A 255 -18.84 8.26 10.65
N LEU A 256 -18.18 8.17 9.49
CA LEU A 256 -16.82 8.67 9.25
C LEU A 256 -16.80 10.17 8.93
N ALA A 257 -17.88 10.69 8.34
CA ALA A 257 -18.06 12.10 8.05
C ALA A 257 -19.14 12.70 8.97
N PRO A 258 -18.79 13.64 9.88
CA PRO A 258 -19.75 14.35 10.71
C PRO A 258 -20.90 14.98 9.91
N PRO A 259 -22.14 15.06 10.46
CA PRO A 259 -23.28 15.63 9.75
C PRO A 259 -23.06 17.08 9.26
N ALA A 260 -22.26 17.86 9.99
CA ALA A 260 -21.93 19.24 9.65
C ALA A 260 -20.94 19.37 8.49
N TRP A 261 -20.23 18.29 8.12
CA TRP A 261 -19.28 18.34 7.01
C TRP A 261 -20.01 18.38 5.68
N GLN A 262 -19.48 19.20 4.79
CA GLN A 262 -19.93 19.31 3.41
C GLN A 262 -18.93 18.62 2.50
N LEU A 263 -19.43 18.08 1.39
CA LEU A 263 -18.56 17.58 0.34
C LEU A 263 -17.75 18.77 -0.19
N ALA A 264 -16.42 18.63 -0.24
CA ALA A 264 -15.56 19.70 -0.72
C ALA A 264 -15.97 20.17 -2.14
N PRO A 265 -15.56 21.36 -2.60
CA PRO A 265 -15.68 21.68 -4.02
C PRO A 265 -14.80 20.75 -4.87
N ARG A 266 -15.18 20.53 -6.14
CA ARG A 266 -14.30 19.87 -7.10
C ARG A 266 -13.07 20.75 -7.35
N PRO A 267 -11.85 20.20 -7.44
CA PRO A 267 -10.66 20.99 -7.78
C PRO A 267 -10.82 21.69 -9.14
N PRO A 268 -10.39 22.96 -9.29
CA PRO A 268 -10.53 23.70 -10.55
C PRO A 268 -9.86 23.04 -11.76
N SER A 269 -8.82 22.23 -11.55
CA SER A 269 -8.11 21.47 -12.58
C SER A 269 -8.88 20.25 -13.10
N VAL A 270 -9.96 19.84 -12.43
CA VAL A 270 -10.78 18.69 -12.80
C VAL A 270 -12.11 19.20 -13.33
N HIS A 271 -12.39 18.89 -14.60
CA HIS A 271 -13.63 19.27 -15.25
C HIS A 271 -14.78 18.34 -14.84
N ALA A 272 -16.02 18.72 -15.16
CA ALA A 272 -17.17 17.85 -14.91
C ALA A 272 -17.12 16.60 -15.77
N TRP A 273 -17.54 15.46 -15.23
CA TRP A 273 -17.56 14.19 -15.96
C TRP A 273 -18.33 14.29 -17.29
N GLU A 274 -19.48 14.97 -17.27
CA GLU A 274 -20.31 15.18 -18.46
C GLU A 274 -19.60 16.00 -19.56
N ALA A 275 -18.56 16.75 -19.21
CA ALA A 275 -17.74 17.50 -20.14
C ALA A 275 -16.48 16.74 -20.59
N ASP A 276 -16.21 15.54 -20.07
CA ASP A 276 -15.07 14.73 -20.48
C ASP A 276 -15.28 14.16 -21.88
N LYS A 277 -14.24 14.28 -22.71
CA LYS A 277 -14.27 13.87 -24.12
C LYS A 277 -13.88 12.41 -24.33
N HIS A 278 -13.41 11.73 -23.29
CA HIS A 278 -12.83 10.40 -23.31
C HIS A 278 -13.29 9.56 -22.09
N PRO A 279 -14.61 9.49 -21.77
CA PRO A 279 -15.09 8.84 -20.56
C PRO A 279 -14.73 7.35 -20.50
N ALA A 280 -14.67 6.67 -21.65
CA ALA A 280 -14.26 5.27 -21.72
C ALA A 280 -12.80 5.06 -21.26
N TRP A 281 -11.89 5.98 -21.61
CA TRP A 281 -10.49 5.93 -21.18
C TRP A 281 -10.35 6.20 -19.69
N GLN A 282 -11.06 7.21 -19.16
CA GLN A 282 -11.06 7.51 -17.73
C GLN A 282 -11.65 6.35 -16.89
N ALA A 283 -12.70 5.71 -17.39
CA ALA A 283 -13.29 4.53 -16.77
C ALA A 283 -12.32 3.35 -16.74
N GLU A 284 -11.53 3.16 -17.81
CA GLU A 284 -10.50 2.11 -17.87
C GLU A 284 -9.39 2.37 -16.84
N ARG A 285 -8.93 3.62 -16.67
CA ARG A 285 -7.98 4.00 -15.62
C ARG A 285 -8.48 3.66 -14.23
N MET A 286 -9.73 4.00 -13.93
CA MET A 286 -10.34 3.70 -12.63
C MET A 286 -10.55 2.18 -12.43
N ALA A 287 -10.91 1.44 -13.49
CA ALA A 287 -11.04 -0.01 -13.44
C ALA A 287 -9.69 -0.70 -13.15
N THR A 288 -8.62 -0.24 -13.79
CA THR A 288 -7.26 -0.75 -13.56
C THR A 288 -6.76 -0.42 -12.16
N TYR A 289 -6.99 0.81 -11.68
CA TYR A 289 -6.69 1.20 -10.30
C TYR A 289 -7.42 0.30 -9.28
N ALA A 290 -8.73 0.10 -9.47
CA ALA A 290 -9.53 -0.77 -8.61
C ALA A 290 -9.03 -2.22 -8.59
N ALA A 291 -8.61 -2.75 -9.75
CA ALA A 291 -8.02 -4.08 -9.84
C ALA A 291 -6.66 -4.19 -9.10
N GLN A 292 -5.84 -3.13 -9.09
CA GLN A 292 -4.62 -3.08 -8.26
C GLN A 292 -4.96 -3.14 -6.76
N VAL A 293 -5.98 -2.39 -6.33
CA VAL A 293 -6.44 -2.38 -4.93
C VAL A 293 -7.02 -3.74 -4.50
N GLU A 294 -7.87 -4.37 -5.32
CA GLU A 294 -8.40 -5.72 -5.05
C GLU A 294 -7.28 -6.78 -4.93
N SER A 295 -6.19 -6.62 -5.70
CA SER A 295 -5.03 -7.52 -5.58
C SER A 295 -4.33 -7.42 -4.21
N ILE A 296 -4.22 -6.21 -3.65
CA ILE A 296 -3.72 -6.00 -2.27
C ILE A 296 -4.64 -6.69 -1.27
N ASP A 297 -5.96 -6.48 -1.39
CA ASP A 297 -6.96 -7.06 -0.50
C ASP A 297 -6.90 -8.59 -0.48
N ARG A 298 -6.78 -9.21 -1.66
CA ARG A 298 -6.62 -10.66 -1.81
C ARG A 298 -5.35 -11.18 -1.12
N GLY A 299 -4.24 -10.46 -1.26
CA GLY A 299 -2.98 -10.77 -0.58
C GLY A 299 -3.14 -10.75 0.94
N LEU A 300 -3.76 -9.70 1.48
CA LEU A 300 -4.08 -9.61 2.92
C LEU A 300 -4.98 -10.77 3.36
N GLY A 301 -6.00 -11.12 2.57
CA GLY A 301 -6.87 -12.26 2.85
C GLY A 301 -6.10 -13.57 3.02
N ARG A 302 -5.12 -13.83 2.16
CA ARG A 302 -4.24 -15.02 2.27
C ARG A 302 -3.39 -14.99 3.54
N LEU A 303 -2.80 -13.84 3.88
CA LEU A 303 -2.02 -13.69 5.12
C LEU A 303 -2.89 -13.91 6.37
N MET A 304 -4.07 -13.30 6.43
CA MET A 304 -4.98 -13.48 7.55
C MET A 304 -5.44 -14.92 7.70
N LYS A 305 -5.68 -15.62 6.59
CA LYS A 305 -5.99 -17.05 6.61
C LYS A 305 -4.85 -17.86 7.26
N LEU A 306 -3.59 -17.59 6.94
CA LEU A 306 -2.45 -18.29 7.55
C LEU A 306 -2.36 -18.02 9.06
N VAL A 307 -2.58 -16.78 9.49
CA VAL A 307 -2.61 -16.42 10.92
C VAL A 307 -3.75 -17.15 11.65
N ASP A 308 -4.93 -17.20 11.04
CA ASP A 308 -6.11 -17.87 11.61
C ASP A 308 -5.91 -19.39 11.68
N ASP A 309 -5.40 -20.02 10.60
CA ASP A 309 -5.11 -21.46 10.54
C ASP A 309 -4.04 -21.86 11.59
N ALA A 310 -3.11 -20.96 11.90
CA ALA A 310 -2.08 -21.16 12.91
C ALA A 310 -2.55 -20.86 14.35
N GLY A 311 -3.80 -20.42 14.54
CA GLY A 311 -4.34 -20.04 15.85
C GLY A 311 -3.66 -18.81 16.46
N GLN A 312 -3.03 -17.97 15.64
CA GLN A 312 -2.25 -16.80 16.08
C GLN A 312 -3.03 -15.48 16.03
N ARG A 313 -4.32 -15.52 15.65
CA ARG A 313 -5.15 -14.33 15.43
C ARG A 313 -5.16 -13.38 16.62
N ASP A 314 -5.42 -13.91 17.82
CA ASP A 314 -5.59 -13.08 19.03
C ASP A 314 -4.26 -12.49 19.53
N ASN A 315 -3.13 -13.06 19.12
CA ASN A 315 -1.79 -12.57 19.45
C ASN A 315 -1.12 -11.84 18.27
N THR A 316 -1.86 -11.44 17.24
CA THR A 316 -1.28 -10.75 16.06
C THR A 316 -1.89 -9.36 15.88
N LEU A 317 -1.04 -8.34 16.01
CA LEU A 317 -1.37 -6.96 15.66
C LEU A 317 -1.26 -6.77 14.15
N VAL A 318 -2.37 -6.45 13.50
CA VAL A 318 -2.41 -6.15 12.06
C VAL A 318 -2.71 -4.68 11.86
N ILE A 319 -1.84 -4.01 11.11
CA ILE A 319 -1.92 -2.59 10.78
C ILE A 319 -1.99 -2.45 9.26
N PHE A 320 -3.05 -1.85 8.74
CA PHE A 320 -3.16 -1.48 7.32
C PHE A 320 -3.15 0.03 7.18
N LEU A 321 -2.33 0.57 6.26
CA LEU A 321 -2.29 2.01 5.98
C LEU A 321 -1.95 2.33 4.52
N SER A 322 -2.13 3.59 4.14
CA SER A 322 -1.49 4.14 2.95
C SER A 322 -0.38 5.14 3.30
N ASP A 323 0.62 5.28 2.43
CA ASP A 323 1.79 6.12 2.66
C ASP A 323 1.59 7.61 2.37
N ASN A 324 0.62 7.97 1.54
CA ASN A 324 0.15 9.34 1.32
C ASN A 324 -1.28 9.32 0.75
N GLY A 325 -1.79 10.48 0.34
CA GLY A 325 -3.12 10.56 -0.30
C GLY A 325 -3.07 10.13 -1.75
N ALA A 326 -4.23 9.87 -2.36
CA ALA A 326 -4.36 9.47 -3.75
C ALA A 326 -3.52 10.34 -4.71
N ALA A 327 -2.84 9.67 -5.65
CA ALA A 327 -2.00 10.29 -6.65
C ALA A 327 -2.81 11.13 -7.66
N PRO A 328 -2.40 12.37 -7.96
CA PRO A 328 -3.04 13.21 -8.97
C PRO A 328 -2.50 12.95 -10.40
N ASP A 329 -1.55 12.03 -10.56
CA ASP A 329 -0.79 11.82 -11.79
C ASP A 329 -1.67 11.38 -12.99
N GLY A 330 -1.20 11.71 -14.20
CA GLY A 330 -1.91 11.42 -15.45
C GLY A 330 -2.89 12.50 -15.90
N GLY A 331 -3.39 13.35 -14.99
CA GLY A 331 -4.34 14.41 -15.34
C GLY A 331 -5.65 13.89 -15.94
N THR A 332 -6.44 14.78 -16.57
CA THR A 332 -7.75 14.46 -17.15
C THR A 332 -7.80 14.62 -18.68
N ARG A 333 -6.65 14.86 -19.33
CA ARG A 333 -6.56 15.07 -20.77
C ARG A 333 -5.50 14.17 -21.36
N PRO A 334 -5.68 13.68 -22.60
CA PRO A 334 -4.63 12.97 -23.30
C PRO A 334 -3.35 13.79 -23.34
N SER A 335 -2.22 13.11 -23.19
CA SER A 335 -0.91 13.74 -23.12
C SER A 335 0.10 12.94 -23.90
N ALA A 336 0.79 13.60 -24.82
CA ALA A 336 2.01 13.08 -25.43
C ALA A 336 3.24 13.21 -24.51
N SER A 337 3.06 13.74 -23.28
CA SER A 337 4.11 13.77 -22.27
C SER A 337 4.65 12.38 -22.06
N LYS A 338 5.96 12.31 -21.88
CA LYS A 338 6.68 11.05 -21.66
C LYS A 338 6.80 10.72 -20.18
N PHE A 339 6.01 11.34 -19.29
CA PHE A 339 5.95 11.03 -17.85
C PHE A 339 7.34 10.82 -17.21
N GLY A 340 8.20 11.82 -17.37
CA GLY A 340 9.56 11.81 -16.84
C GLY A 340 10.57 10.98 -17.63
N PHE A 341 10.26 10.45 -18.81
CA PHE A 341 11.29 9.99 -19.77
C PHE A 341 11.77 11.19 -20.60
N ALA A 342 13.05 11.52 -20.52
CA ALA A 342 13.62 12.69 -21.18
C ALA A 342 13.68 12.52 -22.72
N ALA A 343 13.87 11.29 -23.20
CA ALA A 343 13.99 10.98 -24.64
C ALA A 343 13.21 9.71 -25.03
N PRO A 344 12.76 9.56 -26.29
CA PRO A 344 12.10 8.33 -26.76
C PRO A 344 12.96 7.08 -26.58
N GLU A 345 14.29 7.22 -26.69
CA GLU A 345 15.24 6.13 -26.49
C GLU A 345 15.25 5.60 -25.05
N GLN A 346 14.89 6.43 -24.05
CA GLN A 346 14.74 5.96 -22.66
C GLN A 346 13.46 5.14 -22.47
N GLN A 347 12.41 5.39 -23.26
CA GLN A 347 11.20 4.57 -23.25
C GLN A 347 11.47 3.19 -23.85
N LYS A 348 12.29 3.13 -24.91
CA LYS A 348 12.69 1.86 -25.55
C LYS A 348 13.58 0.98 -24.67
N ARG A 349 14.31 1.57 -23.73
CA ARG A 349 15.24 0.87 -22.82
C ARG A 349 14.73 0.81 -21.38
N TRP A 350 13.48 1.19 -21.13
CA TRP A 350 12.96 1.24 -19.77
C TRP A 350 12.83 -0.16 -19.18
N ARG A 351 12.23 -1.09 -19.92
CA ARG A 351 12.21 -2.51 -19.58
C ARG A 351 13.59 -3.13 -19.85
N LEU A 352 14.02 -4.01 -18.96
CA LEU A 352 15.34 -4.64 -19.06
C LEU A 352 15.44 -5.61 -20.25
N ASP A 353 14.32 -6.18 -20.67
CA ASP A 353 14.19 -7.02 -21.88
C ASP A 353 14.24 -6.25 -23.21
N GLY A 354 14.29 -4.91 -23.16
CA GLY A 354 14.38 -4.06 -24.34
C GLY A 354 13.07 -3.89 -25.13
N VAL A 355 11.93 -4.40 -24.62
CA VAL A 355 10.63 -4.18 -25.26
C VAL A 355 10.20 -2.72 -25.05
N PRO A 356 9.90 -1.97 -26.12
CA PRO A 356 9.50 -0.57 -25.99
C PRO A 356 8.08 -0.44 -25.45
N ILE A 357 7.84 0.61 -24.67
CA ILE A 357 6.48 1.00 -24.27
C ILE A 357 5.81 1.93 -25.27
N GLN A 358 4.49 1.90 -25.27
CA GLN A 358 3.63 2.90 -25.88
C GLN A 358 3.74 4.20 -25.08
N GLY A 359 4.30 5.23 -25.71
CA GLY A 359 4.48 6.54 -25.10
C GLY A 359 3.16 7.32 -24.99
N GLY A 360 3.05 8.15 -23.94
CA GLY A 360 1.90 9.01 -23.73
C GLY A 360 0.75 8.35 -22.96
N SER A 361 -0.36 9.05 -22.92
CA SER A 361 -1.56 8.75 -22.12
C SER A 361 -2.78 9.22 -22.89
N GLY A 362 -3.80 8.37 -23.07
CA GLY A 362 -5.01 8.75 -23.80
C GLY A 362 -5.85 7.58 -24.32
N PRO A 363 -6.93 7.85 -25.06
CA PRO A 363 -7.88 6.84 -25.54
C PRO A 363 -7.26 5.79 -26.49
N GLU A 364 -6.16 6.12 -27.16
CA GLU A 364 -5.44 5.20 -28.05
C GLU A 364 -4.39 4.35 -27.32
N ASN A 365 -4.13 4.61 -26.04
CA ASN A 365 -3.16 3.90 -25.21
C ASN A 365 -3.78 3.69 -23.82
N LEU A 366 -4.57 2.63 -23.68
CA LEU A 366 -5.34 2.33 -22.47
C LEU A 366 -4.48 1.65 -21.38
N PRO A 367 -4.73 1.92 -20.09
CA PRO A 367 -3.97 1.32 -18.99
C PRO A 367 -4.28 -0.16 -18.82
N GLY A 368 -3.45 -0.84 -18.03
CA GLY A 368 -3.59 -2.26 -17.71
C GLY A 368 -2.45 -3.10 -18.26
N PRO A 369 -2.21 -3.11 -19.59
CA PRO A 369 -1.12 -3.89 -20.19
C PRO A 369 0.29 -3.43 -19.82
N ALA A 370 1.23 -4.38 -19.89
CA ALA A 370 2.64 -4.21 -19.53
C ALA A 370 3.47 -3.31 -20.46
N ASP A 371 2.95 -2.98 -21.63
CA ASP A 371 3.57 -2.09 -22.61
C ASP A 371 3.11 -0.63 -22.48
N THR A 372 2.37 -0.30 -21.42
CA THR A 372 1.95 1.07 -21.09
C THR A 372 2.72 1.60 -19.88
N PHE A 373 2.80 2.92 -19.70
CA PHE A 373 3.43 3.51 -18.51
C PHE A 373 2.65 4.66 -17.89
N ALA A 374 1.93 5.42 -18.70
CA ALA A 374 1.22 6.58 -18.22
C ALA A 374 -0.24 6.63 -18.68
N ALA A 375 -0.72 5.50 -19.18
CA ALA A 375 -2.04 5.34 -19.75
C ALA A 375 -3.17 5.60 -18.74
#